data_AF-A0A959B283-F1
#
_entry.id   AF-A0A959B283-F1
#
_cell.length_a   1.000
_cell.length_b   1.000
_cell.length_c   1.000
_cell.angle_alpha   90.00
_cell.angle_beta   90.00
_cell.angle_gamma   90.00
#
_symmetry.space_group_name_H-M   'P 1'
#
loop_
_entity.id
_entity.type
_entity.pdbx_description
1 polymer ?
#
loop_
_entity_poly.entity_id
_entity_poly.type
_entity_poly.pdbx_seq_one_letter_code
_entity_poly.pdbx_strand_id
1 'polypeptide(L)' 'MELKFTPNCLIKYLYSETSAMERLGIDEAMAGDIGLREEYEGLLQAYQQLPKVTFSPSRSTIQGILKYSERTALEKQA' A
#
# COMPACT_ATOMS: atom_id res chain seq x y z
N MET A 1 14.09 -24.44 -5.37
CA MET A 1 12.93 -24.51 -4.45
C MET A 1 11.84 -23.71 -5.14
N GLU A 2 10.85 -24.37 -5.74
CA GLU A 2 9.75 -23.66 -6.40
C GLU A 2 8.95 -22.93 -5.32
N LEU A 3 9.13 -21.62 -5.23
CA LEU A 3 8.24 -20.75 -4.47
C LEU A 3 6.91 -20.78 -5.21
N LYS A 4 6.02 -21.70 -4.84
CA LYS A 4 4.64 -21.67 -5.29
C LYS A 4 4.01 -20.42 -4.68
N PHE A 5 3.93 -19.36 -5.47
CA PHE A 5 3.18 -18.16 -5.12
C PHE A 5 1.71 -18.57 -5.06
N THR A 6 1.25 -18.90 -3.86
CA THR A 6 -0.15 -19.23 -3.66
C THR A 6 -1.00 -17.96 -3.80
N PRO A 7 -2.28 -18.06 -4.20
CA PRO A 7 -3.17 -16.90 -4.23
C PRO A 7 -3.24 -16.14 -2.88
N ASN A 8 -3.05 -16.86 -1.76
CA ASN A 8 -2.94 -16.26 -0.43
C ASN A 8 -1.74 -15.31 -0.27
N CYS A 9 -0.62 -15.56 -0.97
CA CYS A 9 0.54 -14.67 -0.95
C CYS A 9 0.21 -13.34 -1.65
N LEU A 10 -0.52 -13.39 -2.77
CA LEU A 10 -0.97 -12.18 -3.49
C LEU A 10 -1.95 -11.35 -2.64
N ILE A 11 -2.85 -12.01 -1.91
CA ILE A 11 -3.79 -11.34 -0.99
C ILE A 11 -3.01 -10.67 0.15
N LYS A 12 -2.08 -11.38 0.80
CA LYS A 12 -1.23 -10.78 1.85
C LYS A 12 -0.43 -9.59 1.31
N TYR A 13 0.09 -9.70 0.09
CA TYR A 13 0.81 -8.61 -0.56
C TYR A 13 -0.10 -7.39 -0.81
N LEU A 14 -1.34 -7.62 -1.29
CA LEU A 14 -2.35 -6.57 -1.49
C LEU A 14 -2.67 -5.81 -0.19
N TYR A 15 -2.80 -6.52 0.93
CA TYR A 15 -3.05 -5.93 2.25
C TYR A 15 -1.79 -5.44 2.98
N SER A 16 -0.61 -5.51 2.34
CA SER A 16 0.68 -5.15 2.96
C SER A 16 1.00 -5.95 4.23
N GLU A 17 0.53 -7.20 4.30
CA GLU A 17 0.76 -8.15 5.40
C GLU A 17 2.00 -9.05 5.17
N THR A 18 2.82 -8.72 4.16
CA THR A 18 4.05 -9.45 3.83
C THR A 18 5.28 -8.82 4.46
N SER A 19 6.24 -9.65 4.87
CA SER A 19 7.57 -9.17 5.26
C SER A 19 8.32 -8.59 4.05
N ALA A 20 9.36 -7.78 4.31
CA ALA A 20 10.16 -7.17 3.25
C ALA A 20 10.79 -8.19 2.29
N MET A 21 11.20 -9.35 2.80
CA MET A 21 11.78 -10.42 1.97
C MET A 21 10.73 -11.08 1.08
N GLU A 22 9.53 -11.35 1.61
CA GLU A 22 8.43 -11.94 0.83
C GLU A 22 7.95 -10.98 -0.27
N ARG A 23 7.89 -9.68 0.05
CA ARG A 23 7.56 -8.63 -0.92
C ARG A 23 8.55 -8.62 -2.10
N LEU A 24 9.85 -8.65 -1.84
CA LEU A 24 10.86 -8.68 -2.90
C LEU A 24 10.75 -9.93 -3.77
N GLY A 25 10.51 -11.10 -3.16
CA GLY A 25 10.31 -12.33 -3.92
C GLY A 25 9.06 -12.31 -4.80
N ILE A 26 7.98 -11.68 -4.32
CA ILE A 26 6.74 -11.50 -5.09
C ILE A 26 6.96 -10.50 -6.23
N ASP A 27 7.66 -9.39 -5.99
CA ASP A 27 7.98 -8.38 -7.00
C ASP A 27 8.83 -8.99 -8.13
N GLU A 28 9.82 -9.83 -7.78
CA GLU A 28 10.65 -10.56 -8.75
C GLU A 28 9.82 -11.58 -9.56
N ALA A 29 8.92 -12.30 -8.89
CA ALA A 29 8.03 -13.26 -9.56
C ALA A 29 7.03 -12.58 -10.51
N MET A 30 6.45 -11.44 -10.11
CA MET A 30 5.58 -10.63 -10.97
C MET A 30 6.33 -10.01 -12.15
N ALA A 31 7.66 -9.85 -12.06
CA ALA A 31 8.48 -9.39 -13.18
C ALA A 31 8.69 -10.49 -14.23
N GLY A 32 8.81 -11.75 -13.80
CA GLY A 32 9.04 -12.91 -14.67
C GLY A 32 7.80 -13.63 -15.18
N ASP A 33 6.66 -13.50 -14.48
CA ASP A 33 5.41 -14.20 -14.81
C ASP A 33 4.27 -13.20 -15.09
N ILE A 34 3.85 -13.12 -16.35
CA ILE A 34 2.75 -12.25 -16.80
C ILE A 34 1.41 -12.73 -16.24
N GLY A 35 1.19 -14.05 -16.15
CA GLY A 35 -0.08 -14.60 -15.64
C GLY A 35 -0.28 -14.28 -14.16
N LEU A 36 0.80 -14.34 -13.37
CA LEU A 36 0.78 -13.93 -11.96
C LEU A 36 0.47 -12.43 -11.79
N ARG A 37 0.99 -11.61 -12.70
CA ARG A 37 0.71 -10.16 -12.72
C ARG A 37 -0.76 -9.89 -13.04
N GLU A 38 -1.31 -10.55 -14.06
CA GLU A 38 -2.72 -10.39 -14.45
C GLU A 38 -3.67 -10.81 -13.31
N GLU A 39 -3.34 -11.90 -12.59
CA GLU A 39 -4.12 -12.33 -11.42
C GLU A 39 -4.08 -11.28 -10.30
N TYR A 40 -2.91 -10.70 -10.03
CA TYR A 40 -2.78 -9.62 -9.05
C TYR A 40 -3.50 -8.34 -9.47
N GLU A 41 -3.43 -7.95 -10.75
CA GLU A 41 -4.15 -6.79 -11.27
C GLU A 41 -5.67 -6.96 -11.14
N GLY A 42 -6.18 -8.17 -11.41
CA GLY A 42 -7.59 -8.50 -11.19
C GLY A 42 -8.01 -8.38 -9.71
N LEU A 43 -7.18 -8.87 -8.79
CA LEU A 43 -7.40 -8.72 -7.35
C LEU A 43 -7.38 -7.24 -6.91
N LEU A 44 -6.42 -6.47 -7.43
CA LEU A 44 -6.29 -5.05 -7.14
C LEU A 44 -7.50 -4.27 -7.64
N GLN A 45 -7.98 -4.57 -8.85
CA GLN A 45 -9.17 -3.94 -9.41
C GLN A 45 -10.40 -4.25 -8.56
N ALA A 46 -10.61 -5.52 -8.20
CA ALA A 46 -11.72 -5.93 -7.34
C ALA A 46 -11.66 -5.21 -5.98
N TYR A 47 -10.47 -5.13 -5.37
CA TYR A 47 -10.26 -4.41 -4.12
C TYR A 47 -10.58 -2.91 -4.21
N GLN A 48 -10.24 -2.27 -5.34
CA GLN A 48 -10.55 -0.85 -5.56
C GLN A 48 -12.04 -0.57 -5.74
N GLN A 49 -12.82 -1.55 -6.23
CA GLN A 49 -14.28 -1.44 -6.33
C GLN A 49 -14.98 -1.58 -4.97
N LEU A 50 -14.31 -2.11 -3.95
CA LEU A 50 -14.92 -2.23 -2.63
C LEU A 50 -15.14 -0.84 -2.01
N PRO A 51 -16.31 -0.61 -1.39
CA PRO A 51 -16.61 0.67 -0.76
C PRO A 51 -15.61 0.93 0.37
N LYS A 52 -14.86 2.03 0.24
CA LYS A 52 -13.91 2.44 1.27
C LYS A 52 -14.66 3.17 2.39
N VAL A 53 -14.33 2.84 3.63
CA VAL A 53 -14.81 3.61 4.78
C VAL A 53 -14.15 4.97 4.74
N THR A 54 -14.96 6.03 4.63
CA THR A 54 -14.48 7.41 4.71
C THR A 54 -14.37 7.83 6.16
N PHE A 55 -13.15 7.94 6.67
CA PHE A 55 -12.90 8.53 7.98
C PHE A 55 -12.69 10.05 7.82
N SER A 56 -13.46 10.84 8.55
CA SER A 56 -13.20 12.28 8.65
C SER A 56 -12.37 12.54 9.91
N PRO A 57 -11.18 13.15 9.79
CA PRO A 57 -10.44 13.59 10.97
C PRO A 57 -11.23 14.69 11.70
N SER A 58 -10.98 14.83 12.99
CA SER A 58 -11.54 15.93 13.76
C SER A 58 -10.93 17.27 13.32
N ARG A 59 -11.70 18.35 13.48
CA ARG A 59 -11.24 19.71 13.14
C ARG A 59 -9.97 20.11 13.89
N SER A 60 -9.82 19.66 15.13
CA SER A 60 -8.64 19.93 15.95
C SER A 60 -7.38 19.28 15.37
N THR A 61 -7.47 18.04 14.88
CA THR A 61 -6.35 17.36 14.23
C THR A 61 -5.92 18.09 12.97
N ILE A 62 -6.86 18.52 12.12
CA ILE A 62 -6.57 19.30 10.92
C ILE A 62 -5.83 20.60 11.29
N GLN A 63 -6.34 21.33 12.28
CA GLN A 63 -5.71 22.58 12.74
C GLN A 63 -4.31 22.35 13.31
N GLY A 64 -4.09 21.24 14.02
CA GLY A 64 -2.79 20.86 14.57
C GLY A 64 -1.75 20.61 13.47
N ILE A 65 -2.12 19.88 12.42
CA ILE A 65 -1.25 19.62 11.26
C ILE A 65 -0.90 20.94 10.56
N LEU A 66 -1.90 21.80 10.28
CA LEU A 66 -1.66 23.10 9.64
C LEU A 66 -0.67 23.96 10.43
N LYS A 67 -0.87 24.08 11.74
CA LYS A 67 0.05 24.82 12.62
C LYS A 67 1.46 24.23 12.62
N TYR A 68 1.59 22.91 12.62
CA TYR A 68 2.91 22.27 12.55
C TYR A 68 3.61 22.59 11.23
N SER A 69 2.90 22.46 10.09
CA SER A 69 3.43 22.78 8.77
C SER A 69 3.87 24.25 8.65
N GLU A 70 3.11 25.19 9.21
CA GLU A 70 3.48 26.62 9.26
C GLU A 70 4.78 26.84 10.03
N ARG A 71 4.96 26.16 11.18
CA ARG A 71 6.18 26.30 12.00
C ARG A 71 7.40 25.72 11.31
N THR A 72 7.30 24.55 10.69
CA THR A 72 8.41 23.95 9.95
C THR A 72 8.81 24.78 8.72
N ALA A 73 7.86 25.47 8.08
CA ALA A 73 8.15 26.40 6.99
C ALA A 73 8.96 27.63 7.48
N LEU A 74 8.63 28.13 8.68
CA LEU A 74 9.33 29.25 9.31
C LEU A 74 10.73 28.85 9.85
N GLU A 75 10.88 27.65 10.42
CA GLU A 75 12.18 27.12 10.87
C GLU A 75 13.15 26.87 9.72
N LYS A 76 12.65 26.63 8.50
CA LYS A 76 13.50 26.46 7.31
C LYS A 76 14.01 27.78 6.71
N GLN A 77 13.52 28.92 7.20
CA GLN A 77 13.85 30.27 6.72
C GLN A 77 14.71 31.08 7.73
N ALA A 78 15.02 30.51 8.89
CA ALA A 78 15.91 31.07 9.92
C ALA A 78 17.24 30.32 9.96
#